data_AF-A0A1I6W4L6-F1
#
_entry.id   AF-A0A1I6W4L6-F1
#
_cell.length_a   1.000
_cell.length_b   1.000
_cell.length_c   1.000
_cell.angle_alpha   90.00
_cell.angle_beta   90.00
_cell.angle_gamma   90.00
#
_symmetry.space_group_name_H-M   'P 1'
#
loop_
_entity.id
_entity.type
_entity.pdbx_description
1 polymer ?
#
loop_
_entity_poly.entity_id
_entity_poly.type
_entity_poly.pdbx_seq_one_letter_code
_entity_poly.pdbx_strand_id
1 'polypeptide(L)' 'MIKGLMKLAGYRVEYVCEWGAYDRRYGDFEYHMNYPITQDMKIAPPWAEKRVVRTR' A
#
# COMPACT_ATOMS: atom_id res chain seq x y z
N MET A 1 1.26 -3.18 -16.42
CA MET A 1 2.62 -3.43 -16.98
C MET A 1 3.76 -2.84 -16.15
N ILE A 2 3.71 -1.55 -15.74
CA ILE A 2 4.82 -0.88 -14.99
C ILE A 2 5.19 -1.55 -13.65
N LYS A 3 4.22 -2.07 -12.88
CA LYS A 3 4.49 -2.76 -11.59
C LYS A 3 5.35 -4.01 -11.75
N GLY A 4 5.26 -4.71 -12.89
CA GLY A 4 6.05 -5.91 -13.16
C GLY A 4 7.53 -5.61 -13.43
N LEU A 5 7.80 -4.52 -14.17
CA LEU A 5 9.15 -4.05 -14.44
C LEU A 5 9.85 -3.50 -13.19
N MET A 6 9.14 -2.79 -12.32
CA MET A 6 9.69 -2.36 -11.02
C MET A 6 10.10 -3.55 -10.16
N LYS A 7 9.28 -4.61 -10.12
CA LYS A 7 9.60 -5.83 -9.35
C LYS A 7 10.85 -6.54 -9.89
N LEU A 8 11.01 -6.59 -11.22
CA LEU A 8 12.21 -7.14 -11.88
C LEU A 8 13.46 -6.29 -11.64
N ALA A 9 13.30 -4.96 -11.53
CA ALA A 9 14.38 -4.02 -11.21
C ALA A 9 14.72 -3.97 -9.70
N GLY A 10 14.10 -4.82 -8.88
CA GLY A 10 14.32 -4.86 -7.43
C GLY A 10 13.70 -3.66 -6.71
N TYR A 11 12.60 -3.11 -7.20
CA TYR A 11 11.84 -2.05 -6.51
C TYR A 11 10.42 -2.51 -6.21
N ARG A 12 9.93 -2.22 -5.01
CA ARG A 12 8.53 -2.39 -4.62
C ARG A 12 7.93 -1.07 -4.14
N VAL A 13 6.63 -0.92 -4.34
CA VAL A 13 5.86 0.21 -3.81
C VAL A 13 5.28 -0.25 -2.49
N GLU A 14 5.56 0.49 -1.43
CA GLU A 14 4.95 0.35 -0.12
C GLU A 14 4.14 1.58 0.23
N TYR A 15 3.14 1.40 1.07
CA TYR A 15 2.40 2.47 1.69
C TYR A 15 2.70 2.43 3.18
N VAL A 16 3.24 3.52 3.71
CA VAL A 16 3.73 3.59 5.08
C VAL A 16 2.85 4.56 5.87
N CYS A 17 2.44 4.16 7.07
CA CYS A 17 1.83 5.02 8.06
C CYS A 17 2.32 4.63 9.46
N GLU A 18 1.77 5.28 10.49
CA GLU A 18 2.09 5.01 11.90
C GLU A 18 1.80 3.57 12.34
N TRP A 19 0.97 2.83 11.61
CA TRP A 19 0.61 1.43 11.90
C TRP A 19 1.53 0.41 11.24
N GLY A 20 2.37 0.83 10.28
CA GLY A 20 3.32 -0.04 9.60
C GLY A 20 3.43 0.22 8.09
N ALA A 21 3.93 -0.78 7.38
CA ALA A 21 4.10 -0.77 5.93
C ALA A 21 3.16 -1.79 5.27
N TYR A 22 2.54 -1.37 4.17
CA TYR A 22 1.49 -2.12 3.48
C TYR A 22 1.76 -2.17 1.97
N ASP A 23 1.39 -3.26 1.32
CA ASP A 23 1.53 -3.41 -0.14
C ASP A 23 0.41 -2.71 -0.93
N ARG A 24 -0.73 -2.46 -0.29
CA ARG A 24 -1.93 -1.84 -0.88
C ARG A 24 -2.44 -0.75 0.05
N ARG A 25 -2.99 0.32 -0.53
CA ARG A 25 -3.71 1.39 0.19
C ARG A 25 -5.20 1.30 -0.10
N TYR A 26 -6.02 1.81 0.82
CA TYR A 26 -7.42 2.16 0.59
C TYR A 26 -7.62 2.78 -0.79
N GLY A 27 -8.51 2.19 -1.57
CA GLY A 27 -8.94 2.69 -2.87
C GLY A 27 -10.45 2.86 -2.95
N ASP A 28 -10.94 3.05 -4.17
CA ASP A 28 -12.36 3.31 -4.42
C ASP A 28 -13.24 2.16 -3.95
N PHE A 29 -12.79 0.90 -4.09
CA PHE A 29 -13.58 -0.26 -3.69
C PHE A 29 -13.85 -0.29 -2.18
N GLU A 30 -12.81 -0.12 -1.38
CA GLU A 30 -12.94 -0.15 0.08
C GLU A 30 -13.74 1.05 0.61
N TYR A 31 -13.66 2.19 -0.09
CA TYR A 31 -14.51 3.35 0.16
C TYR A 31 -15.99 3.07 -0.12
N HIS A 32 -16.31 2.46 -1.27
CA HIS A 32 -17.69 2.10 -1.63
C HIS A 32 -18.30 1.04 -0.71
N MET A 33 -17.48 0.14 -0.17
CA MET A 33 -17.91 -0.88 0.79
C MET A 33 -18.00 -0.37 2.23
N ASN A 34 -17.66 0.90 2.50
CA ASN A 34 -17.61 1.47 3.85
C ASN A 34 -16.84 0.58 4.84
N TYR A 35 -15.70 0.00 4.40
CA TYR A 35 -14.90 -0.79 5.31
C TYR A 35 -14.39 0.09 6.47
N PRO A 36 -14.42 -0.41 7.72
CA PRO A 36 -13.91 0.32 8.86
C PRO A 36 -12.38 0.42 8.79
N ILE A 37 -11.87 1.61 9.07
CA ILE A 37 -10.42 1.87 9.12
C ILE A 37 -9.94 1.55 10.54
N THR A 38 -9.11 0.52 10.68
CA THR A 38 -8.59 0.02 11.97
C THR A 38 -7.12 -0.34 11.85
N GLN A 39 -6.40 -0.47 12.97
CA GLN A 39 -4.97 -0.81 12.97
C GLN A 39 -4.69 -2.24 12.49
N ASP A 40 -5.65 -3.16 12.67
CA ASP A 40 -5.52 -4.58 12.34
C ASP A 40 -5.77 -4.92 10.85
N MET A 41 -6.10 -3.92 10.03
CA MET A 41 -6.41 -4.16 8.62
C MET A 41 -5.15 -4.48 7.81
N LYS A 42 -5.30 -5.25 6.74
CA LYS A 42 -4.19 -5.63 5.83
C LYS A 42 -3.90 -4.59 4.75
N ILE A 43 -4.62 -3.46 4.75
CA ILE A 43 -4.49 -2.40 3.75
C ILE A 43 -4.07 -1.11 4.44
N ALA A 44 -3.27 -0.29 3.78
CA ALA A 44 -2.91 1.01 4.34
C ALA A 44 -4.14 1.94 4.38
N PRO A 45 -4.26 2.79 5.40
CA PRO A 45 -5.28 3.84 5.42
C PRO A 45 -5.11 4.84 4.27
N PRO A 46 -6.14 5.62 3.94
CA PRO A 46 -6.09 6.55 2.80
C PRO A 46 -4.99 7.62 2.93
N TRP A 47 -4.58 7.97 4.15
CA TRP A 47 -3.48 8.91 4.42
C TRP A 47 -2.07 8.30 4.36
N ALA A 48 -1.94 7.00 4.12
CA ALA A 48 -0.63 6.36 4.04
C ALA A 48 0.21 6.92 2.88
N GLU A 49 1.48 7.19 3.16
CA GLU A 49 2.44 7.75 2.22
C GLU A 49 2.99 6.67 1.29
N LYS A 50 3.05 6.97 0.00
CA LYS A 50 3.57 6.04 -1.00
C LYS A 50 5.10 6.14 -1.05
N ARG A 51 5.77 5.03 -0.76
CA ARG A 51 7.23 4.91 -0.82
C ARG A 51 7.64 3.88 -1.87
N VAL A 52 8.70 4.16 -2.62
CA VAL A 52 9.34 3.17 -3.48
C VAL A 52 10.60 2.70 -2.77
N VAL A 53 10.65 1.41 -2.41
CA VAL A 53 11.80 0.80 -1.73
C VAL A 53 12.50 -0.18 -2.63
N ARG A 54 13.81 -0.33 -2.46
CA ARG A 54 14.62 -1.30 -3.19
C ARG A 54 14.59 -2.63 -2.45
N THR A 55 14.01 -3.66 -3.06
CA THR A 55 14.12 -5.06 -2.65
C THR A 55 15.58 -5.48 -2.83
N ARG A 56 16.28 -5.73 -1.73
CA ARG A 56 17.67 -6.23 -1.73
C ARG A 56 17.78 -7.57 -2.43
#